data_AF-A0A7S1Z9I7-F1
#
_entry.id   AF-A0A7S1Z9I7-F1
#
_cell.length_a   1.000
_cell.length_b   1.000
_cell.length_c   1.000
_cell.angle_alpha   90.00
_cell.angle_beta   90.00
_cell.angle_gamma   90.00
#
_symmetry.space_group_name_H-M   'P 1'
#
loop_
_entity.id
_entity.type
_entity.pdbx_description
1 polymer ?
#
loop_
_entity_poly.entity_id
_entity_poly.type
_entity_poly.pdbx_seq_one_letter_code
_entity_poly.pdbx_strand_id
1 'polypeptide(L)'
;AAPPPPPAPPAPPAAPAAPAAPAAVPSAAAPGSDGFQYGIYDGQKWDHDAKKAVYDQWDPTAPRSTLNFNPFETFGGNSPDASGIYPGENRYKDPIRGDVSYAIMMAEKADIEAMNANPKAGDAPGAPGRKN
;
A
#
# COMPACT_ATOMS: atom_id res chain seq x y z
N ALA A 1 -15.94 -57.49 53.43
CA ALA A 1 -14.73 -57.16 52.66
C ALA A 1 -15.18 -56.45 51.38
N ALA A 2 -14.81 -55.18 51.21
CA ALA A 2 -15.17 -54.39 50.02
C ALA A 2 -14.29 -54.78 48.82
N PRO A 3 -14.81 -54.80 47.58
CA PRO A 3 -14.02 -55.10 46.39
C PRO A 3 -13.01 -53.98 46.08
N PRO A 4 -11.87 -54.29 45.45
CA PRO A 4 -10.84 -53.30 45.10
C PRO A 4 -11.34 -52.30 44.04
N PRO A 5 -10.82 -51.05 44.03
CA PRO A 5 -11.23 -50.04 43.06
C PRO A 5 -10.73 -50.36 41.63
N PRO A 6 -11.48 -49.98 40.58
CA PRO A 6 -11.09 -50.19 39.19
C PRO A 6 -9.90 -49.32 38.77
N PRO A 7 -9.13 -49.73 37.73
CA PRO A 7 -7.98 -48.96 37.24
C PRO A 7 -8.40 -47.66 36.55
N ALA A 8 -7.59 -46.61 36.73
CA ALA A 8 -7.80 -45.29 36.13
C ALA A 8 -7.70 -45.31 34.60
N PRO A 9 -8.48 -44.47 33.88
CA PRO A 9 -8.40 -44.37 32.43
C PRO A 9 -7.08 -43.70 31.97
N PRO A 10 -6.58 -44.02 30.76
CA PRO A 10 -5.36 -43.42 30.22
C PRO A 10 -5.56 -41.95 29.84
N ALA A 11 -4.51 -41.15 30.01
CA ALA A 11 -4.46 -39.73 29.67
C ALA A 11 -4.64 -39.48 28.15
N PRO A 12 -5.27 -38.37 27.73
CA PRO A 12 -5.43 -38.04 26.32
C PRO A 12 -4.08 -37.71 25.66
N PRO A 13 -3.89 -38.04 24.37
CA PRO A 13 -2.67 -37.70 23.64
C PRO A 13 -2.56 -36.18 23.42
N ALA A 14 -1.33 -35.68 23.51
CA ALA A 14 -1.00 -34.27 23.30
C ALA A 14 -1.35 -33.80 21.87
N ALA A 15 -2.00 -32.64 21.78
CA ALA A 15 -2.34 -31.99 20.52
C ALA A 15 -1.08 -31.55 19.74
N PRO A 16 -1.07 -31.62 18.40
CA PRO A 16 0.06 -31.15 17.61
C PRO A 16 0.16 -29.62 17.64
N ALA A 17 1.39 -29.11 17.77
CA ALA A 17 1.70 -27.69 17.78
C ALA A 17 1.30 -27.02 16.45
N ALA A 18 0.61 -25.89 16.52
CA ALA A 18 0.25 -25.07 15.38
C ALA A 18 1.52 -24.45 14.73
N PRO A 19 1.57 -24.29 13.39
CA PRO A 19 2.68 -23.62 12.73
C PRO A 19 2.71 -22.13 13.10
N ALA A 20 3.90 -21.63 13.41
CA ALA A 20 4.13 -20.23 13.75
C ALA A 20 3.73 -19.31 12.58
N ALA A 21 3.03 -18.22 12.91
CA ALA A 21 2.62 -17.19 11.96
C ALA A 21 3.84 -16.53 11.28
N PRO A 22 3.75 -16.14 10.00
CA PRO A 22 4.83 -15.42 9.33
C PRO A 22 5.11 -14.10 10.05
N ALA A 23 6.38 -13.84 10.32
CA ALA A 23 6.84 -12.60 10.93
C ALA A 23 6.44 -11.40 10.05
N ALA A 24 5.87 -10.38 10.68
CA ALA A 24 5.53 -9.12 10.01
C ALA A 24 6.81 -8.50 9.42
N VAL A 25 6.79 -8.24 8.11
CA VAL A 25 7.84 -7.46 7.46
C VAL A 25 7.87 -6.05 8.07
N PRO A 26 9.02 -5.54 8.53
CA PRO A 26 9.09 -4.17 9.02
C PRO A 26 8.80 -3.21 7.86
N SER A 27 7.72 -2.43 7.98
CA SER A 27 7.43 -1.34 7.06
C SER A 27 8.61 -0.36 7.08
N ALA A 28 9.25 -0.15 5.93
CA ALA A 28 10.46 0.65 5.83
C ALA A 28 10.20 2.07 6.38
N ALA A 29 11.02 2.48 7.35
CA ALA A 29 10.95 3.81 7.93
C ALA A 29 11.25 4.86 6.87
N ALA A 30 10.40 5.90 6.81
CA ALA A 30 10.56 7.02 5.89
C ALA A 30 11.93 7.72 6.09
N PRO A 31 12.60 8.18 5.01
CA PRO A 31 13.90 8.83 5.12
C PRO A 31 13.84 10.09 5.99
N GLY A 32 14.90 10.25 6.79
CA GLY A 32 15.11 11.32 7.76
C GLY A 32 15.14 12.72 7.14
N SER A 33 14.91 13.69 8.01
CA SER A 33 14.75 15.12 7.76
C SER A 33 16.02 15.82 7.24
N ASP A 34 16.33 15.64 5.96
CA ASP A 34 17.08 16.62 5.16
C ASP A 34 16.07 17.24 4.17
N GLY A 35 15.63 18.47 4.46
CA GLY A 35 14.78 19.28 3.57
C GLY A 35 13.62 18.52 2.90
N PHE A 36 12.55 18.23 3.64
CA PHE A 36 11.37 17.60 3.06
C PHE A 36 10.90 18.35 1.81
N GLN A 37 10.99 17.70 0.65
CA GLN A 37 10.57 18.25 -0.63
C GLN A 37 9.16 17.73 -0.95
N TYR A 38 8.24 18.63 -1.26
CA TYR A 38 6.92 18.24 -1.76
C TYR A 38 6.99 17.72 -3.21
N GLY A 39 6.00 16.94 -3.62
CA GLY A 39 5.90 16.41 -4.97
C GLY A 39 5.74 17.49 -6.03
N ILE A 40 5.94 17.10 -7.29
CA ILE A 40 6.00 18.01 -8.46
C ILE A 40 4.69 18.80 -8.64
N TYR A 41 3.57 18.21 -8.24
CA TYR A 41 2.23 18.80 -8.35
C TYR A 41 1.69 19.36 -7.02
N ASP A 42 2.55 19.62 -6.03
CA ASP A 42 2.13 20.22 -4.75
C ASP A 42 1.52 21.61 -4.94
N GLY A 43 0.33 21.82 -4.35
CA GLY A 43 -0.44 23.05 -4.52
C GLY A 43 -1.01 23.26 -5.93
N GLN A 44 -0.87 22.29 -6.83
CA GLN A 44 -1.46 22.29 -8.17
C GLN A 44 -2.68 21.35 -8.23
N LYS A 45 -3.37 21.38 -9.37
CA LYS A 45 -4.47 20.46 -9.65
C LYS A 45 -3.96 19.02 -9.73
N TRP A 46 -4.55 18.14 -8.93
CA TRP A 46 -4.22 16.72 -8.87
C TRP A 46 -5.20 15.90 -9.72
N ASP A 47 -5.09 16.15 -11.02
CA ASP A 47 -5.95 15.58 -12.06
C ASP A 47 -5.38 14.27 -12.58
N HIS A 48 -6.15 13.57 -13.41
CA HIS A 48 -5.71 12.31 -14.00
C HIS A 48 -4.40 12.43 -14.79
N ASP A 49 -4.21 13.52 -15.55
CA ASP A 49 -2.99 13.79 -16.30
C ASP A 49 -1.77 13.96 -15.38
N ALA A 50 -1.92 14.63 -14.24
CA ALA A 50 -0.87 14.76 -13.24
C ALA A 50 -0.50 13.39 -12.64
N LYS A 51 -1.51 12.56 -12.33
CA LYS A 51 -1.29 11.20 -11.84
C LYS A 51 -0.60 10.32 -12.88
N LYS A 52 -0.97 10.40 -14.16
CA LYS A 52 -0.27 9.69 -15.25
C LYS A 52 1.19 10.13 -15.33
N ALA A 53 1.47 11.44 -15.31
CA ALA A 53 2.84 11.95 -15.39
C ALA A 53 3.71 11.46 -14.23
N VAL A 54 3.18 11.45 -13.00
CA VAL A 54 3.89 10.89 -11.84
C VAL A 54 4.05 9.37 -11.98
N TYR A 55 3.03 8.65 -12.44
CA TYR A 55 3.14 7.20 -12.69
C TYR A 55 4.16 6.86 -13.78
N ASP A 56 4.29 7.69 -14.82
CA ASP A 56 5.28 7.52 -15.89
C ASP A 56 6.70 7.75 -15.40
N GLN A 57 6.89 8.68 -14.44
CA GLN A 57 8.18 8.91 -13.78
C GLN A 57 8.49 7.90 -12.67
N TRP A 58 7.45 7.27 -12.11
CA TRP A 58 7.58 6.34 -11.01
C TRP A 58 8.39 5.10 -11.40
N ASP A 59 9.38 4.79 -10.56
CA ASP A 59 10.19 3.58 -10.60
C ASP A 59 9.80 2.68 -9.41
N PRO A 60 9.22 1.50 -9.66
CA PRO A 60 8.82 0.56 -8.62
C PRO A 60 10.01 -0.03 -7.85
N THR A 61 11.22 -0.03 -8.44
CA THR A 61 12.43 -0.63 -7.85
C THR A 61 13.20 0.33 -6.94
N ALA A 62 12.93 1.64 -7.06
CA ALA A 62 13.50 2.66 -6.19
C ALA A 62 12.64 2.84 -4.91
N PRO A 63 13.23 3.27 -3.79
CA PRO A 63 12.49 3.53 -2.55
C PRO A 63 11.43 4.61 -2.75
N ARG A 64 10.29 4.44 -2.07
CA ARG A 64 9.21 5.42 -2.07
C ARG A 64 9.71 6.76 -1.53
N SER A 65 9.42 7.83 -2.26
CA SER A 65 9.71 9.20 -1.86
C SER A 65 8.64 10.13 -2.41
N THR A 66 8.70 11.42 -2.06
CA THR A 66 7.76 12.43 -2.56
C THR A 66 7.86 12.68 -4.07
N LEU A 67 8.95 12.21 -4.69
CA LEU A 67 9.19 12.26 -6.14
C LEU A 67 9.07 10.89 -6.81
N ASN A 68 9.04 9.80 -6.03
CA ASN A 68 8.97 8.43 -6.54
C ASN A 68 7.90 7.65 -5.76
N PHE A 69 6.66 7.72 -6.22
CA PHE A 69 5.54 6.97 -5.63
C PHE A 69 4.52 6.60 -6.71
N ASN A 70 3.72 5.58 -6.44
CA ASN A 70 2.60 5.22 -7.30
C ASN A 70 1.35 6.04 -6.92
N PRO A 71 0.85 6.95 -7.78
CA PRO A 71 -0.33 7.78 -7.50
C PRO A 71 -1.66 7.02 -7.62
N PHE A 72 -1.67 5.84 -8.22
CA PHE A 72 -2.85 4.99 -8.38
C PHE A 72 -2.96 3.91 -7.28
N GLU A 73 -1.95 3.77 -6.43
CA GLU A 73 -1.95 2.85 -5.30
C GLU A 73 -2.85 3.36 -4.17
N THR A 74 -3.70 2.50 -3.61
CA THR A 74 -4.50 2.81 -2.43
C THR A 74 -3.91 2.20 -1.17
N PHE A 75 -3.78 2.98 -0.10
CA PHE A 75 -3.38 2.46 1.22
C PHE A 75 -4.51 2.73 2.21
N GLY A 76 -4.99 1.67 2.88
CA GLY A 76 -6.16 1.78 3.77
C GLY A 76 -7.45 2.24 3.07
N GLY A 77 -7.54 2.07 1.74
CA GLY A 77 -8.67 2.54 0.91
C GLY A 77 -8.54 3.98 0.41
N ASN A 78 -7.48 4.70 0.79
CA ASN A 78 -7.28 6.10 0.41
C ASN A 78 -6.18 6.23 -0.66
N SER A 79 -6.34 7.20 -1.56
CA SER A 79 -5.29 7.61 -2.50
C SER A 79 -4.31 8.58 -1.84
N PRO A 80 -3.05 8.61 -2.28
CA PRO A 80 -2.07 9.57 -1.80
C PRO A 80 -2.34 10.98 -2.37
N ASP A 81 -1.76 11.99 -1.71
CA ASP A 81 -1.68 13.35 -2.23
C ASP A 81 -0.69 13.49 -3.40
N ALA A 82 -0.54 14.71 -3.93
CA ALA A 82 0.40 15.03 -5.00
C ALA A 82 1.88 14.82 -4.62
N SER A 83 2.17 14.55 -3.34
CA SER A 83 3.49 14.22 -2.80
C SER A 83 3.61 12.76 -2.36
N GLY A 84 2.63 11.89 -2.67
CA GLY A 84 2.70 10.49 -2.32
C GLY A 84 2.39 10.19 -0.85
N ILE A 85 1.84 11.15 -0.10
CA ILE A 85 1.53 11.04 1.33
C ILE A 85 0.06 10.69 1.49
N TYR A 86 -0.27 9.74 2.37
CA TYR A 86 -1.65 9.34 2.61
C TYR A 86 -2.33 10.23 3.66
N PRO A 87 -3.68 10.36 3.60
CA PRO A 87 -4.43 11.02 4.65
C PRO A 87 -4.12 10.41 6.02
N GLY A 88 -3.76 11.26 6.99
CA GLY A 88 -3.37 10.85 8.34
C GLY A 88 -1.85 10.72 8.57
N GLU A 89 -1.03 10.73 7.52
CA GLU A 89 0.43 10.83 7.65
C GLU A 89 0.89 12.28 7.84
N ASN A 90 2.07 12.46 8.46
CA ASN A 90 2.65 13.79 8.65
C ASN A 90 2.87 14.49 7.30
N ARG A 91 2.52 15.79 7.24
CA ARG A 91 2.69 16.67 6.08
C ARG A 91 1.74 16.42 4.90
N TYR A 92 0.71 15.56 5.08
CA TYR A 92 -0.38 15.41 4.12
C TYR A 92 -1.02 16.77 3.78
N LYS A 93 -1.19 17.03 2.49
CA LYS A 93 -1.95 18.18 1.99
C LYS A 93 -3.12 17.68 1.15
N ASP A 94 -4.30 18.24 1.39
CA ASP A 94 -5.45 17.90 0.55
C ASP A 94 -5.22 18.42 -0.88
N PRO A 95 -5.21 17.55 -1.90
CA PRO A 95 -4.92 17.98 -3.25
C PRO A 95 -6.07 18.83 -3.82
N ILE A 96 -5.72 19.85 -4.61
CA ILE A 96 -6.73 20.57 -5.39
C ILE A 96 -7.29 19.57 -6.41
N ARG A 97 -8.55 19.17 -6.21
CA ARG A 97 -9.16 18.17 -7.07
C ARG A 97 -9.45 18.72 -8.47
N GLY A 98 -9.31 17.85 -9.45
CA GLY A 98 -9.73 18.08 -10.81
C GLY A 98 -11.21 18.11 -11.03
N ASP A 99 -11.55 18.39 -12.28
CA ASP A 99 -12.91 18.23 -12.76
C ASP A 99 -13.29 16.75 -12.77
N VAL A 100 -14.48 16.44 -12.26
CA VAL A 100 -15.01 15.07 -12.22
C VAL A 100 -16.29 15.05 -13.04
N SER A 101 -16.23 14.41 -14.21
CA SER A 101 -17.40 14.15 -15.04
C SER A 101 -17.47 12.67 -15.40
N TYR A 102 -18.67 12.17 -15.73
CA TYR A 102 -18.85 10.75 -16.10
C TYR A 102 -17.98 10.34 -17.30
N ALA A 103 -17.81 11.25 -18.27
CA ALA A 103 -16.92 11.04 -19.40
C ALA A 103 -15.45 10.88 -18.96
N ILE A 104 -15.00 11.72 -18.03
CA ILE A 104 -13.65 11.65 -17.45
C ILE A 104 -13.50 10.32 -16.69
N MET A 105 -14.43 9.96 -15.81
CA MET A 105 -14.37 8.69 -15.06
C MET A 105 -14.26 7.45 -15.97
N MET A 106 -14.97 7.42 -17.09
CA MET A 106 -14.88 6.30 -18.05
C MET A 106 -13.51 6.25 -18.75
N ALA A 107 -12.93 7.41 -19.07
CA ALA A 107 -11.58 7.50 -19.61
C ALA A 107 -10.52 7.08 -18.57
N GLU A 108 -10.62 7.57 -17.34
CA GLU A 108 -9.74 7.19 -16.22
C GLU A 108 -9.80 5.67 -15.96
N LYS A 109 -11.01 5.08 -15.99
CA LYS A 109 -11.18 3.64 -15.82
C LYS A 109 -10.47 2.85 -16.91
N ALA A 110 -10.62 3.24 -18.18
CA ALA A 110 -9.97 2.57 -19.30
C ALA A 110 -8.43 2.68 -19.20
N ASP A 111 -7.92 3.82 -18.77
CA ASP A 111 -6.50 4.05 -18.55
C ASP A 111 -5.94 3.22 -17.39
N ILE A 112 -6.65 3.17 -16.26
CA ILE A 112 -6.28 2.35 -15.10
C ILE A 112 -6.34 0.86 -15.46
N GLU A 113 -7.32 0.43 -16.26
CA GLU A 113 -7.38 -0.94 -16.79
C GLU A 113 -6.20 -1.24 -17.72
N ALA A 114 -5.81 -0.30 -18.58
CA ALA A 114 -4.63 -0.45 -19.43
C ALA A 114 -3.32 -0.51 -18.62
N MET A 115 -3.21 0.29 -17.55
CA MET A 115 -2.07 0.25 -16.63
C MET A 115 -2.01 -1.05 -15.83
N ASN A 116 -3.15 -1.56 -15.36
CA ASN A 116 -3.22 -2.86 -14.68
C ASN A 116 -2.97 -4.04 -15.62
N ALA A 117 -3.33 -3.92 -16.89
CA ALA A 117 -3.05 -4.93 -17.90
C ALA A 117 -1.57 -4.97 -18.31
N ASN A 118 -0.87 -3.85 -18.18
CA ASN A 118 0.56 -3.74 -18.44
C ASN A 118 1.29 -3.02 -17.29
N PRO A 119 1.35 -3.64 -16.09
CA PRO A 119 1.98 -3.04 -14.94
C PRO A 119 3.49 -2.87 -15.20
N LYS A 120 4.07 -1.77 -14.70
CA LYS A 120 5.51 -1.53 -14.83
C LYS A 120 6.34 -2.69 -14.27
N ALA A 121 7.44 -3.02 -14.92
CA ALA A 121 8.33 -4.09 -14.46
C ALA A 121 8.86 -3.79 -13.05
N GLY A 122 8.59 -4.68 -12.09
CA GLY A 122 8.91 -4.49 -10.67
C GLY A 122 7.73 -4.03 -9.81
N ASP A 123 6.58 -3.75 -10.41
CA ASP A 123 5.30 -3.46 -9.75
C ASP A 123 4.72 -4.74 -9.08
N ALA A 124 5.36 -5.18 -8.00
CA ALA A 124 4.92 -6.31 -7.19
C ALA A 124 4.43 -5.83 -5.80
N PRO A 125 3.53 -6.57 -5.13
CA PRO A 125 3.23 -6.33 -3.72
C PRO A 125 4.51 -6.32 -2.89
N GLY A 126 4.75 -5.27 -2.10
CA GLY A 126 5.99 -5.07 -1.34
C GLY A 126 7.16 -4.45 -2.11
N ALA A 127 6.95 -3.97 -3.35
CA ALA A 127 7.96 -3.23 -4.08
C ALA A 127 8.38 -1.96 -3.30
N PRO A 128 9.67 -1.57 -3.30
CA PRO A 128 10.16 -0.46 -2.51
C PRO A 128 9.52 0.89 -2.87
N GLY A 129 9.01 1.04 -4.10
CA GLY A 129 8.27 2.21 -4.56
C GLY A 129 6.78 2.23 -4.19
N ARG A 130 6.25 1.14 -3.62
CA ARG A 130 4.87 0.98 -3.14
C ARG A 130 4.79 1.15 -1.62
N LYS A 131 3.59 1.43 -1.09
CA LYS A 131 3.31 1.42 0.36
C LYS A 131 2.77 0.07 0.84
N ASN A 132 2.10 -0.68 -0.03
CA ASN A 132 1.52 -2.01 0.23
C ASN A 132 2.48 -3.17 -0.07
#